data_AF-A0A1X1QK13-F1
#
_entry.id   AF-A0A1X1QK13-F1
#
_cell.length_a   1.000
_cell.length_b   1.000
_cell.length_c   1.000
_cell.angle_alpha   90.00
_cell.angle_beta   90.00
_cell.angle_gamma   90.00
#
_symmetry.space_group_name_H-M   'P 1'
#
loop_
_entity.id
_entity.type
_entity.pdbx_description
1 polymer ?
#
loop_
_entity_poly.entity_id
_entity_poly.type
_entity_poly.pdbx_seq_one_letter_code
_entity_poly.pdbx_strand_id
1 'polypeptide(L)'
;MNKHEPDWLSPQEYQIIVAPSLKVSAELAASRGDPKLFQDLPSMLSLIYLVSNLRDYYIEEWVVLSGMSSEAALAKAPEAACMMVLTEGNVGKSELAPMMDALSRSYQQVCAEGVCDNVDVDLRCAWESMKKGEHEQFLAQLEQVAKRFVTALDDWEKKRDN
;
A
#
# COMPACT_ATOMS: atom_id res chain seq x y z
N MET A 1 33.42 2.97 -9.75
CA MET A 1 33.13 1.67 -9.12
C MET A 1 31.72 1.75 -8.56
N ASN A 2 30.73 1.25 -9.31
CA ASN A 2 29.34 1.23 -8.88
C ASN A 2 29.21 0.22 -7.74
N LYS A 3 29.05 0.70 -6.51
CA LYS A 3 28.49 -0.14 -5.44
C LYS A 3 27.08 -0.48 -5.90
N HIS A 4 26.79 -1.77 -6.04
CA HIS A 4 25.43 -2.25 -6.21
C HIS A 4 24.64 -1.78 -4.99
N GLU A 5 23.89 -0.69 -5.14
CA GLU A 5 22.87 -0.33 -4.17
C GLU A 5 21.92 -1.52 -4.08
N PRO A 6 21.59 -1.97 -2.86
CA PRO A 6 20.72 -3.11 -2.68
C PRO A 6 19.37 -2.86 -3.36
N ASP A 7 18.87 -3.89 -4.02
CA ASP A 7 17.60 -3.87 -4.77
C ASP A 7 16.38 -3.99 -3.83
N TRP A 8 16.56 -3.66 -2.54
CA TRP A 8 15.57 -3.78 -1.47
C TRP A 8 15.53 -2.50 -0.62
N LEU A 9 14.40 -2.26 0.05
CA LEU A 9 14.23 -1.14 0.97
C LEU A 9 15.15 -1.26 2.18
N SER A 10 15.66 -0.13 2.67
CA SER A 10 16.26 -0.06 3.98
C SER A 10 15.23 -0.43 5.06
N PRO A 11 15.67 -0.91 6.25
CA PRO A 11 14.76 -1.19 7.36
C PRO A 11 13.92 0.03 7.75
N GLN A 12 14.47 1.24 7.62
CA GLN A 12 13.76 2.48 7.93
C GLN A 12 12.65 2.76 6.92
N GLU A 13 12.92 2.68 5.61
CA GLU A 13 11.90 2.83 4.57
C GLU A 13 10.81 1.77 4.71
N TYR A 14 11.19 0.52 5.00
CA TYR A 14 10.22 -0.54 5.26
C TYR A 14 9.30 -0.21 6.45
N GLN A 15 9.86 0.29 7.57
CA GLN A 15 9.11 0.66 8.77
C GLN A 15 8.19 1.88 8.57
N ILE A 16 8.53 2.76 7.63
CA ILE A 16 7.74 3.96 7.33
C ILE A 16 6.65 3.69 6.29
N ILE A 17 6.96 2.89 5.27
CA ILE A 17 6.13 2.74 4.07
C ILE A 17 5.34 1.42 4.11
N VAL A 18 6.02 0.30 4.33
CA VAL A 18 5.45 -1.04 4.07
C VAL A 18 4.80 -1.63 5.32
N ALA A 19 5.52 -1.67 6.44
CA ALA A 19 5.03 -2.24 7.70
C ALA A 19 3.69 -1.65 8.18
N PRO A 20 3.50 -0.31 8.25
CA PRO A 20 2.23 0.26 8.71
C PRO A 20 1.09 0.01 7.73
N SER A 21 1.38 0.05 6.42
CA SER A 21 0.40 -0.25 5.37
C SER A 21 -0.10 -1.68 5.44
N LEU A 22 0.81 -2.65 5.65
CA LEU A 22 0.46 -4.06 5.84
C LEU A 22 -0.41 -4.27 7.07
N LYS A 23 -0.01 -3.67 8.20
CA LYS A 23 -0.76 -3.77 9.46
C LYS A 23 -2.19 -3.31 9.26
N VAL A 24 -2.37 -2.08 8.77
CA VAL A 24 -3.69 -1.48 8.57
C VAL A 24 -4.53 -2.28 7.58
N SER A 25 -3.95 -2.72 6.46
CA SER A 25 -4.68 -3.47 5.44
C SER A 25 -5.12 -4.83 5.96
N ALA A 26 -4.27 -5.53 6.72
CA ALA A 26 -4.59 -6.81 7.34
C ALA A 26 -5.67 -6.68 8.43
N GLU A 27 -5.59 -5.64 9.27
CA GLU A 27 -6.63 -5.33 10.27
C GLU A 27 -7.97 -5.01 9.60
N LEU A 28 -7.94 -4.29 8.47
CA LEU A 28 -9.14 -3.99 7.70
C LEU A 28 -9.77 -5.25 7.10
N ALA A 29 -8.98 -6.11 6.46
CA ALA A 29 -9.47 -7.40 5.94
C ALA A 29 -10.12 -8.24 7.05
N ALA A 30 -9.45 -8.34 8.22
CA ALA A 30 -9.99 -9.04 9.38
C ALA A 30 -11.33 -8.45 9.86
N SER A 31 -11.47 -7.12 9.84
CA SER A 31 -12.73 -6.45 10.21
C SER A 31 -13.87 -6.67 9.22
N ARG A 32 -13.54 -7.02 7.96
CA ARG A 32 -14.51 -7.31 6.89
C ARG A 32 -14.94 -8.78 6.86
N GLY A 33 -14.39 -9.62 7.74
CA GLY A 33 -14.73 -11.02 7.87
C GLY A 33 -13.73 -11.99 7.25
N ASP A 34 -12.67 -11.48 6.60
CA ASP A 34 -11.61 -12.29 6.00
C ASP A 34 -10.38 -12.33 6.91
N PRO A 35 -10.04 -13.48 7.52
CA PRO A 35 -8.92 -13.57 8.45
C PRO A 35 -7.56 -13.45 7.77
N LYS A 36 -7.51 -13.50 6.43
CA LYS A 36 -6.28 -13.40 5.65
C LYS A 36 -6.42 -12.28 4.62
N LEU A 37 -5.47 -11.35 4.63
CA LEU A 37 -5.47 -10.19 3.74
C LEU A 37 -5.63 -10.57 2.25
N PHE A 38 -4.95 -11.61 1.77
CA PHE A 38 -5.04 -11.99 0.35
C PHE A 38 -6.44 -12.46 -0.10
N GLN A 39 -7.36 -12.74 0.83
CA GLN A 39 -8.72 -13.17 0.53
C GLN A 39 -9.68 -11.98 0.33
N ASP A 40 -9.34 -10.78 0.84
CA ASP A 40 -10.13 -9.57 0.67
C ASP A 40 -9.49 -8.65 -0.38
N LEU A 41 -9.97 -8.73 -1.61
CA LEU A 41 -9.45 -7.95 -2.75
C LEU A 41 -9.45 -6.43 -2.45
N PRO A 42 -10.52 -5.82 -1.90
CA PRO A 42 -10.49 -4.40 -1.52
C PRO A 42 -9.34 -4.02 -0.58
N SER A 43 -9.05 -4.81 0.45
CA SER A 43 -7.90 -4.54 1.33
C SER A 43 -6.55 -4.83 0.67
N MET A 44 -6.46 -5.77 -0.28
CA MET A 44 -5.26 -5.93 -1.11
C MET A 44 -4.99 -4.71 -2.00
N LEU A 45 -6.05 -4.11 -2.56
CA LEU A 45 -5.92 -2.89 -3.36
C LEU A 45 -5.60 -1.68 -2.48
N SER A 46 -6.13 -1.61 -1.25
CA SER A 46 -5.76 -0.57 -0.29
C SER A 46 -4.29 -0.65 0.11
N LEU A 47 -3.73 -1.86 0.26
CA LEU A 47 -2.29 -2.05 0.47
C LEU A 47 -1.46 -1.43 -0.66
N ILE A 48 -1.82 -1.70 -1.92
CA ILE A 48 -1.13 -1.13 -3.09
C ILE A 48 -1.22 0.40 -3.07
N TYR A 49 -2.41 0.94 -2.80
CA TYR A 49 -2.65 2.37 -2.71
C TYR A 49 -1.77 3.04 -1.64
N LEU A 50 -1.77 2.52 -0.41
CA LEU A 50 -1.01 3.09 0.69
C LEU A 50 0.49 3.05 0.42
N VAL A 51 1.02 1.89 0.01
CA VAL A 51 2.47 1.73 -0.23
C VAL A 51 2.93 2.60 -1.39
N SER A 52 2.14 2.71 -2.46
CA SER A 52 2.48 3.54 -3.62
C SER A 52 2.56 5.02 -3.25
N ASN A 53 1.57 5.53 -2.51
CA ASN A 53 1.51 6.95 -2.17
C ASN A 53 2.49 7.33 -1.05
N LEU A 54 2.69 6.47 -0.03
CA LEU A 54 3.71 6.72 0.99
C LEU A 54 5.12 6.68 0.39
N ARG A 55 5.37 5.81 -0.60
CA ARG A 55 6.58 5.83 -1.41
C ARG A 55 6.71 7.17 -2.12
N ASP A 56 5.66 7.65 -2.79
CA ASP A 56 5.73 8.90 -3.55
C ASP A 56 6.02 10.09 -2.65
N TYR A 57 5.39 10.18 -1.46
CA TYR A 57 5.73 11.21 -0.47
C TYR A 57 7.16 11.08 0.07
N TYR A 58 7.65 9.86 0.29
CA TYR A 58 9.05 9.63 0.65
C TYR A 58 9.99 10.16 -0.43
N ILE A 59 9.66 9.93 -1.70
CA ILE A 59 10.46 10.38 -2.85
C ILE A 59 10.40 11.90 -3.02
N GLU A 60 9.23 12.52 -2.87
CA GLU A 60 9.08 13.98 -2.91
C GLU A 60 9.94 14.66 -1.83
N GLU A 61 10.11 14.02 -0.68
CA GLU A 61 10.88 14.53 0.47
C GLU A 61 12.25 13.84 0.65
N TRP A 62 12.73 13.16 -0.40
CA TRP A 62 13.93 12.31 -0.37
C TRP A 62 15.17 13.01 0.19
N VAL A 63 15.36 14.28 -0.17
CA VAL A 63 16.50 15.11 0.28
C VAL A 63 16.43 15.38 1.79
N VAL A 64 15.22 15.52 2.34
CA VAL A 64 14.99 15.80 3.77
C VAL A 64 15.15 14.52 4.60
N LEU A 65 14.69 13.39 4.07
CA LEU A 65 14.69 12.09 4.76
C LEU A 65 16.00 11.30 4.61
N SER A 66 17.01 11.86 3.93
CA SER A 66 18.30 11.20 3.67
C SER A 66 18.14 9.86 2.94
N GLY A 67 17.44 9.87 1.80
CA GLY A 67 17.01 8.64 1.12
C GLY A 67 18.10 7.57 0.98
N MET A 68 17.72 6.34 1.32
CA MET A 68 18.67 5.26 1.63
C MET A 68 18.73 4.19 0.54
N SER A 69 17.61 3.85 -0.07
CA SER A 69 17.53 2.88 -1.17
C SER A 69 17.40 3.56 -2.53
N SER A 70 17.68 2.83 -3.61
CA SER A 70 17.51 3.35 -4.96
C SER A 70 16.03 3.59 -5.31
N GLU A 71 15.76 4.51 -6.24
CA GLU A 71 14.39 4.77 -6.74
C GLU A 71 13.78 3.48 -7.33
N ALA A 72 14.60 2.65 -7.97
CA ALA A 72 14.18 1.35 -8.50
C ALA A 72 13.74 0.36 -7.40
N ALA A 73 14.41 0.36 -6.24
CA ALA A 73 14.00 -0.47 -5.09
C ALA A 73 12.67 0.04 -4.50
N LEU A 74 12.51 1.37 -4.40
CA LEU A 74 11.27 1.99 -3.94
C LEU A 74 10.10 1.74 -4.92
N ALA A 75 10.34 1.81 -6.22
CA ALA A 75 9.32 1.54 -7.25
C ALA A 75 8.72 0.13 -7.12
N LYS A 76 9.52 -0.86 -6.69
CA LYS A 76 9.10 -2.26 -6.48
C LYS A 76 8.37 -2.48 -5.15
N ALA A 77 8.33 -1.51 -4.24
CA ALA A 77 7.79 -1.71 -2.89
C ALA A 77 6.31 -2.18 -2.86
N PRO A 78 5.38 -1.63 -3.65
CA PRO A 78 3.99 -2.10 -3.65
C PRO A 78 3.88 -3.56 -4.11
N GLU A 79 4.59 -3.92 -5.18
CA GLU A 79 4.61 -5.28 -5.72
C GLU A 79 5.20 -6.26 -4.70
N ALA A 80 6.32 -5.90 -4.07
CA ALA A 80 6.98 -6.71 -3.06
C ALA A 80 6.08 -6.93 -1.83
N ALA A 81 5.33 -5.91 -1.39
CA ALA A 81 4.39 -6.02 -0.28
C ALA A 81 3.27 -7.03 -0.59
N CYS A 82 2.66 -6.95 -1.77
CA CYS A 82 1.64 -7.91 -2.19
C CYS A 82 2.20 -9.33 -2.35
N MET A 83 3.39 -9.46 -2.95
CA MET A 83 4.07 -10.76 -3.07
C MET A 83 4.34 -11.40 -1.71
N MET A 84 4.71 -10.60 -0.70
CA MET A 84 4.89 -11.09 0.66
C MET A 84 3.59 -11.62 1.24
N VAL A 85 2.48 -10.87 1.11
CA VAL A 85 1.16 -11.29 1.60
C VAL A 85 0.67 -12.58 0.92
N LEU A 86 0.84 -12.69 -0.40
CA LEU A 86 0.48 -13.90 -1.15
C LEU A 86 1.33 -15.11 -0.74
N THR A 87 2.64 -14.89 -0.54
CA THR A 87 3.57 -15.94 -0.10
C THR A 87 3.24 -16.42 1.31
N GLU A 88 2.99 -15.51 2.25
CA GLU A 88 2.54 -15.85 3.62
C GLU A 88 1.17 -16.54 3.61
N GLY A 89 0.32 -16.21 2.64
CA GLY A 89 -0.95 -16.87 2.38
C GLY A 89 -0.83 -18.33 1.92
N ASN A 90 0.38 -18.80 1.60
CA ASN A 90 0.68 -20.08 0.95
C ASN A 90 0.05 -20.21 -0.45
N VAL A 91 -0.06 -19.10 -1.18
CA VAL A 91 -0.46 -19.13 -2.60
C VAL A 91 0.58 -19.92 -3.40
N GLY A 92 0.12 -20.78 -4.32
CA GLY A 92 1.02 -21.61 -5.12
C GLY A 92 1.98 -20.77 -5.96
N LYS A 93 3.23 -21.21 -6.12
CA LYS A 93 4.23 -20.47 -6.93
C LYS A 93 3.75 -20.19 -8.37
N SER A 94 2.96 -21.08 -8.95
CA SER A 94 2.36 -20.92 -10.28
C SER A 94 1.23 -19.89 -10.33
N GLU A 95 0.64 -19.55 -9.18
CA GLU A 95 -0.50 -18.63 -9.05
C GLU A 95 -0.04 -17.21 -8.68
N LEU A 96 1.15 -17.06 -8.09
CA LEU A 96 1.70 -15.76 -7.69
C LEU A 96 1.71 -14.73 -8.83
N ALA A 97 2.32 -15.07 -9.98
CA ALA A 97 2.42 -14.13 -11.10
C ALA A 97 1.04 -13.76 -11.68
N PRO A 98 0.13 -14.71 -11.99
CA PRO A 98 -1.24 -14.38 -12.41
C PRO A 98 -2.02 -13.53 -11.41
N MET A 99 -1.88 -13.78 -10.11
CA MET A 99 -2.55 -13.00 -9.07
C MET A 99 -1.98 -11.58 -8.98
N MET A 100 -0.67 -11.42 -9.07
CA MET A 100 -0.03 -10.09 -9.12
C MET A 100 -0.45 -9.30 -10.35
N ASP A 101 -0.51 -9.93 -11.53
CA ASP A 101 -1.00 -9.29 -12.75
C ASP A 101 -2.46 -8.86 -12.60
N ALA A 102 -3.30 -9.69 -11.99
CA ALA A 102 -4.69 -9.37 -11.72
C ALA A 102 -4.81 -8.18 -10.74
N LEU A 103 -4.06 -8.18 -9.64
CA LEU A 103 -4.03 -7.09 -8.67
C LEU A 103 -3.59 -5.77 -9.29
N SER A 104 -2.51 -5.80 -10.08
CA SER A 104 -1.98 -4.62 -10.77
C SER A 104 -3.01 -4.02 -11.74
N ARG A 105 -3.66 -4.87 -12.57
CA ARG A 105 -4.71 -4.42 -13.48
C ARG A 105 -5.93 -3.86 -12.75
N SER A 106 -6.37 -4.53 -11.69
CA SER A 106 -7.49 -4.05 -10.87
C SER A 106 -7.18 -2.70 -10.24
N TYR A 107 -5.98 -2.52 -9.68
CA TYR A 107 -5.56 -1.24 -9.12
C TYR A 107 -5.53 -0.13 -10.18
N GLN A 108 -4.95 -0.40 -11.35
CA GLN A 108 -4.93 0.55 -12.47
C GLN A 108 -6.33 0.97 -12.90
N GLN A 109 -7.28 0.03 -12.97
CA GLN A 109 -8.67 0.31 -13.31
C GLN A 109 -9.32 1.21 -12.26
N VAL A 110 -9.15 0.91 -10.97
CA VAL A 110 -9.70 1.69 -9.85
C VAL A 110 -9.17 3.13 -9.87
N CYS A 111 -7.87 3.32 -10.12
CA CYS A 111 -7.28 4.64 -10.28
C CYS A 111 -7.82 5.40 -11.50
N ALA A 112 -7.98 4.72 -12.65
CA ALA A 112 -8.48 5.34 -13.87
C ALA A 112 -9.92 5.87 -13.75
N GLU A 113 -10.70 5.27 -12.84
CA GLU A 113 -12.09 5.65 -12.54
C GLU A 113 -12.19 6.72 -11.43
N GLY A 114 -11.06 7.23 -10.92
CA GLY A 114 -11.02 8.31 -9.92
C GLY A 114 -11.46 7.90 -8.51
N VAL A 115 -11.46 6.61 -8.19
CA VAL A 115 -11.83 6.11 -6.84
C VAL A 115 -10.85 6.62 -5.77
N CYS A 116 -9.60 6.85 -6.15
CA CYS A 116 -8.51 7.30 -5.27
C CYS A 116 -8.62 8.79 -4.88
N ASP A 117 -9.24 9.62 -5.71
CA ASP A 117 -9.16 11.10 -5.63
C ASP A 117 -9.67 11.67 -4.29
N ASN A 118 -10.61 10.97 -3.65
CA ASN A 118 -11.22 11.43 -2.39
C ASN A 118 -10.42 11.08 -1.13
N VAL A 119 -9.30 10.35 -1.27
CA VAL A 119 -8.56 9.77 -0.14
C VAL A 119 -7.14 10.34 0.00
N ASP A 120 -6.63 11.01 -1.03
CA ASP A 120 -5.26 11.56 -1.06
C ASP A 120 -5.00 12.60 0.03
N VAL A 121 -5.98 13.46 0.31
CA VAL A 121 -5.86 14.53 1.32
C VAL A 121 -5.64 13.95 2.72
N ASP A 122 -6.37 12.88 3.06
CA ASP A 122 -6.23 12.23 4.36
C ASP A 122 -4.87 11.52 4.48
N LEU A 123 -4.36 10.94 3.39
CA LEU A 123 -3.08 10.26 3.39
C LEU A 123 -1.92 11.25 3.53
N ARG A 124 -2.02 12.44 2.93
CA ARG A 124 -1.05 13.53 3.17
C ARG A 124 -1.05 13.96 4.64
N CYS A 125 -2.22 14.04 5.30
CA CYS A 125 -2.29 14.32 6.73
C CYS A 125 -1.60 13.22 7.57
N ALA A 126 -1.77 11.94 7.20
CA ALA A 126 -1.07 10.83 7.86
C ALA A 126 0.45 10.97 7.74
N TRP A 127 0.93 11.32 6.53
CA TRP A 127 2.36 11.55 6.27
C TRP A 127 2.95 12.66 7.14
N GLU A 128 2.24 13.78 7.32
CA GLU A 128 2.70 14.87 8.20
C GLU A 128 2.84 14.43 9.67
N SER A 129 1.92 13.62 10.18
CA SER A 129 2.02 13.06 11.53
C SER A 129 3.24 12.13 11.68
N MET A 130 3.55 11.34 10.64
CA MET A 130 4.73 10.48 10.62
C MET A 130 6.01 11.32 10.77
N LYS A 131 6.15 12.40 10.00
CA LYS A 131 7.32 13.30 10.06
C LYS A 131 7.52 13.96 11.42
N LYS A 132 6.43 14.20 12.15
CA LYS A 132 6.47 14.76 13.52
C LYS A 132 6.79 13.71 14.58
N GLY A 133 6.92 12.43 14.22
CA GLY A 133 7.11 11.33 15.16
C GLY A 133 5.83 10.95 15.91
N GLU A 134 4.66 11.40 15.46
CA GLU A 134 3.36 11.13 16.07
C GLU A 134 2.83 9.77 15.61
N HIS A 135 3.51 8.68 16.01
CA HIS A 135 3.27 7.34 15.48
C HIS A 135 1.84 6.81 15.66
N GLU A 136 1.22 7.03 16.82
CA GLU A 136 -0.17 6.60 17.07
C GLU A 136 -1.15 7.34 16.15
N GLN A 137 -0.95 8.65 15.99
CA GLN A 137 -1.78 9.49 15.12
C GLN A 137 -1.61 9.09 13.65
N PHE A 138 -0.36 8.85 13.21
CA PHE A 138 -0.06 8.34 11.88
C PHE A 138 -0.81 7.03 11.58
N LEU A 139 -0.74 6.05 12.48
CA LEU A 139 -1.43 4.77 12.30
C LEU A 139 -2.95 4.94 12.26
N ALA A 140 -3.53 5.75 13.15
CA ALA A 140 -4.98 5.99 13.18
C ALA A 140 -5.47 6.68 11.88
N GLN A 141 -4.70 7.64 11.37
CA GLN A 141 -5.00 8.30 10.09
C GLN A 141 -4.85 7.34 8.91
N LEU A 142 -3.80 6.51 8.91
CA LEU A 142 -3.60 5.50 7.87
C LEU A 142 -4.75 4.47 7.83
N GLU A 143 -5.26 4.07 9.00
CA GLU A 143 -6.45 3.23 9.13
C GLU A 143 -7.70 3.89 8.54
N GLN A 144 -7.89 5.18 8.82
CA GLN A 144 -9.01 5.95 8.26
C GLN A 144 -8.93 6.06 6.74
N VAL A 145 -7.73 6.31 6.19
CA VAL A 145 -7.46 6.33 4.75
C VAL A 145 -7.84 4.98 4.13
N ALA A 146 -7.36 3.87 4.69
CA ALA A 146 -7.64 2.54 4.17
C ALA A 146 -9.15 2.23 4.16
N LYS A 147 -9.85 2.55 5.25
CA LYS A 147 -11.31 2.39 5.35
C LYS A 147 -12.06 3.21 4.30
N ARG A 148 -11.65 4.48 4.09
CA ARG A 148 -12.27 5.36 3.09
C ARG A 148 -12.03 4.85 1.68
N PHE A 149 -10.81 4.43 1.36
CA PHE A 149 -10.48 3.81 0.08
C PHE A 149 -11.35 2.59 -0.20
N VAL A 150 -11.41 1.64 0.74
CA VAL A 150 -12.21 0.42 0.57
C VAL A 150 -13.70 0.74 0.45
N THR A 151 -14.21 1.71 1.23
CA THR A 151 -15.61 2.15 1.11
C THR A 151 -15.91 2.74 -0.26
N ALA A 152 -15.01 3.60 -0.77
CA ALA A 152 -15.15 4.20 -2.09
C ALA A 152 -15.12 3.15 -3.20
N LEU A 153 -14.27 2.13 -3.05
CA LEU A 153 -14.19 0.99 -3.95
C LEU A 153 -15.46 0.14 -3.94
N ASP A 154 -15.96 -0.22 -2.76
CA ASP A 154 -17.20 -0.98 -2.61
C ASP A 154 -18.40 -0.22 -3.22
N ASP A 155 -18.45 1.12 -3.06
CA ASP A 155 -19.50 1.96 -3.63
C ASP A 155 -19.39 2.12 -5.14
N TRP A 156 -18.18 2.16 -5.68
CA TRP A 156 -17.94 2.15 -7.12
C TRP A 156 -18.36 0.81 -7.74
N GLU A 157 -18.00 -0.31 -7.13
CA GLU A 157 -18.37 -1.65 -7.62
C GLU A 157 -19.90 -1.81 -7.69
N LYS A 158 -20.61 -1.42 -6.62
CA LYS A 158 -22.08 -1.43 -6.59
C LYS A 158 -22.74 -0.57 -7.66
N LYS A 159 -22.12 0.54 -8.07
CA LYS A 159 -22.65 1.41 -9.14
C LYS A 159 -22.42 0.82 -10.53
N ARG A 160 -21.39 0.00 -10.70
CA ARG A 160 -21.04 -0.64 -11.97
C ARG A 160 -21.93 -1.85 -12.26
N ASP A 161 -22.39 -2.53 -11.21
CA ASP A 161 -23.25 -3.71 -11.29
C ASP A 161 -24.75 -3.37 -11.37
N ASN A 162 -25.12 -2.09 -11.29
CA ASN A 162 -26.48 -1.56 -11.49
C ASN A 162 -26.61 -0.85 -12.84
#